data_AF-A0A4R2IP28-F1
#
_entry.id   AF-A0A4R2IP28-F1
#
_cell.length_a   1.000
_cell.length_b   1.000
_cell.length_c   1.000
_cell.angle_alpha   90.00
_cell.angle_beta   90.00
_cell.angle_gamma   90.00
#
_symmetry.space_group_name_H-M   'P 1'
#
loop_
_entity.id
_entity.type
_entity.pdbx_description
1 polymer ?
#
loop_
_entity_poly.entity_id
_entity_poly.type
_entity_poly.pdbx_seq_one_letter_code
_entity_poly.pdbx_strand_id
1 'polypeptide(L)'
;MTGVRVTPVPAMGIDLFAPGRTQGDVEPRTVQGFPAFQDHINGSPVGNDFCNVTVDVADGQVLDVGFFEVSIERPLGSEVVCQKANDVANAAMTTLLSR
;
A
#
# COMPACT_ATOMS: atom_id res chain seq x y z
N MET A 1 -13.19 -8.32 -9.41
CA MET A 1 -11.99 -9.10 -9.05
C MET A 1 -11.25 -8.38 -7.94
N THR A 2 -10.66 -9.10 -6.98
CA THR A 2 -9.69 -8.54 -6.04
C THR A 2 -8.28 -8.98 -6.43
N GLY A 3 -7.27 -8.17 -6.13
CA GLY A 3 -5.88 -8.50 -6.41
C GLY A 3 -4.91 -7.90 -5.42
N VAL A 4 -3.69 -8.43 -5.46
CA VAL A 4 -2.57 -8.00 -4.62
C VAL A 4 -1.40 -7.64 -5.54
N ARG A 5 -0.67 -6.57 -5.20
CA ARG A 5 0.60 -6.19 -5.82
C ARG A 5 1.67 -6.12 -4.73
N VAL A 6 2.85 -6.67 -5.01
CA VAL A 6 4.05 -6.49 -4.19
C VAL A 6 5.20 -6.18 -5.14
N THR A 7 5.75 -4.98 -5.04
CA THR A 7 6.73 -4.45 -5.99
C THR A 7 7.94 -3.89 -5.24
N PRO A 8 9.13 -4.51 -5.37
CA PRO A 8 10.36 -3.88 -4.93
C PRO A 8 10.68 -2.67 -5.82
N VAL A 9 11.01 -1.54 -5.22
CA VAL A 9 11.35 -0.30 -5.92
C VAL A 9 12.75 0.16 -5.47
N PRO A 10 13.82 -0.27 -6.16
CA PRO A 10 15.20 -0.15 -5.64
C PRO A 10 15.87 1.21 -5.86
N ALA A 11 15.17 2.19 -6.43
CA ALA A 11 15.75 3.48 -6.84
C ALA A 11 14.86 4.68 -6.48
N MET A 12 13.99 4.52 -5.48
CA MET A 12 13.09 5.55 -4.99
C MET A 12 12.99 5.45 -3.47
N GLY A 13 13.24 6.55 -2.77
CA GLY A 13 13.04 6.65 -1.32
C GLY A 13 11.59 6.98 -0.96
N ILE A 14 11.23 6.71 0.30
CA ILE A 14 9.86 6.87 0.81
C ILE A 14 9.32 8.30 0.73
N ASP A 15 10.19 9.32 0.72
CA ASP A 15 9.78 10.73 0.60
C ASP A 15 9.00 11.04 -0.69
N LEU A 16 9.16 10.24 -1.75
CA LEU A 16 8.39 10.37 -2.98
C LEU A 16 6.93 9.92 -2.83
N PHE A 17 6.62 9.23 -1.72
CA PHE A 17 5.30 8.69 -1.38
C PHE A 17 4.63 9.46 -0.23
N ALA A 18 5.26 10.55 0.25
CA ALA A 18 4.76 11.36 1.34
C ALA A 18 3.46 12.13 0.98
N PRO A 19 2.73 12.66 1.98
CA PRO A 19 1.56 13.50 1.74
C PRO A 19 1.83 14.63 0.76
N GLY A 20 0.94 14.80 -0.23
CA GLY A 20 1.08 15.79 -1.31
C GLY A 20 2.07 15.40 -2.42
N ARG A 21 2.69 14.22 -2.37
CA ARG A 21 3.55 13.68 -3.44
C ARG A 21 2.87 12.60 -4.28
N THR A 22 1.80 12.00 -3.79
CA THR A 22 0.98 11.01 -4.49
C THR A 22 -0.46 11.50 -4.67
N GLN A 23 -1.22 10.81 -5.51
CA GLN A 23 -2.66 11.05 -5.65
C GLN A 23 -3.40 10.32 -4.53
N GLY A 24 -4.30 11.02 -3.85
CA GLY A 24 -5.15 10.44 -2.80
C GLY A 24 -4.79 10.95 -1.40
N ASP A 25 -5.44 10.34 -0.41
CA ASP A 25 -5.14 10.61 1.00
C ASP A 25 -3.99 9.72 1.45
N VAL A 26 -2.98 10.34 2.04
CA VAL A 26 -1.76 9.67 2.50
C VAL A 26 -1.64 9.79 4.01
N GLU A 27 -1.46 8.66 4.68
CA GLU A 27 -1.29 8.59 6.11
C GLU A 27 0.03 7.91 6.48
N PRO A 28 0.81 8.45 7.43
CA PRO A 28 1.99 7.78 7.96
C PRO A 28 1.59 6.51 8.71
N ARG A 29 2.37 5.44 8.52
CA ARG A 29 2.19 4.13 9.14
C ARG A 29 3.54 3.54 9.55
N THR A 30 3.49 2.43 10.26
CA THR A 30 4.65 1.60 10.58
C THR A 30 4.34 0.17 10.24
N VAL A 31 5.23 -0.50 9.50
CA VAL A 31 5.09 -1.91 9.13
C VAL A 31 6.32 -2.65 9.62
N GLN A 32 6.16 -3.60 10.54
CA GLN A 32 7.28 -4.36 11.13
C GLN A 32 8.42 -3.48 11.67
N GLY A 33 8.10 -2.28 12.18
CA GLY A 33 9.09 -1.32 12.70
C GLY A 33 9.70 -0.38 11.65
N PHE A 34 9.41 -0.58 10.36
CA PHE A 34 9.86 0.28 9.27
C PHE A 34 8.86 1.43 9.03
N PRO A 35 9.33 2.64 8.74
CA PRO A 35 8.48 3.74 8.28
C PRO A 35 7.70 3.34 7.02
N ALA A 36 6.44 3.74 6.96
CA ALA A 36 5.60 3.48 5.81
C ALA A 36 4.62 4.63 5.56
N PHE A 37 4.13 4.73 4.34
CA PHE A 37 2.95 5.51 3.98
C PHE A 37 1.87 4.59 3.46
N GLN A 38 0.64 4.80 3.91
CA GLN A 38 -0.55 4.24 3.28
C GLN A 38 -1.17 5.32 2.42
N ASP A 39 -1.45 5.02 1.15
CA ASP A 39 -2.21 5.89 0.27
C ASP A 39 -3.50 5.23 -0.21
N HIS A 40 -4.57 6.02 -0.23
CA HIS A 40 -5.88 5.62 -0.72
C HIS A 40 -6.37 6.60 -1.79
N ILE A 41 -6.72 6.07 -2.97
CA ILE A 41 -7.20 6.92 -4.07
C ILE A 41 -8.67 7.27 -3.87
N ASN A 42 -8.91 8.52 -3.53
CA ASN A 42 -10.24 9.10 -3.44
C ASN A 42 -10.91 9.26 -4.82
N GLY A 43 -12.24 9.14 -4.84
CA GLY A 43 -13.06 9.40 -6.02
C GLY A 43 -13.13 8.27 -7.03
N SER A 44 -12.60 7.09 -6.69
CA SER A 44 -12.72 5.90 -7.53
C SER A 44 -14.20 5.46 -7.66
N PRO A 45 -14.65 4.95 -8.82
CA PRO A 45 -16.03 4.48 -8.98
C PRO A 45 -16.35 3.34 -8.02
N VAL A 46 -17.58 3.28 -7.52
CA VAL A 46 -18.05 2.20 -6.63
C VAL A 46 -17.68 0.82 -7.19
N GLY A 47 -17.04 -0.01 -6.37
CA GLY A 47 -16.55 -1.34 -6.75
C GLY A 47 -15.20 -1.34 -7.48
N ASN A 48 -14.54 -0.19 -7.55
CA ASN A 48 -13.16 -0.03 -7.99
C ASN A 48 -12.43 0.76 -6.91
N ASP A 49 -11.67 0.08 -6.07
CA ASP A 49 -11.02 0.70 -4.93
C ASP A 49 -9.61 0.14 -4.79
N PHE A 50 -8.70 0.97 -4.29
CA PHE A 50 -7.29 0.67 -4.27
C PHE A 50 -6.59 1.38 -3.12
N CYS A 51 -5.80 0.61 -2.39
CA CYS A 51 -4.95 1.13 -1.33
C CYS A 51 -3.55 0.56 -1.46
N ASN A 52 -2.54 1.41 -1.32
CA ASN A 52 -1.15 1.01 -1.23
C ASN A 52 -0.60 1.25 0.17
N VAL A 53 0.42 0.48 0.48
CA VAL A 53 1.31 0.66 1.62
C VAL A 53 2.73 0.61 1.05
N THR A 54 3.40 1.75 1.07
CA THR A 54 4.80 1.88 0.67
C THR A 54 5.66 1.84 1.92
N VAL A 55 6.53 0.84 2.04
CA VAL A 55 7.42 0.63 3.19
C VAL A 55 8.84 1.03 2.83
N ASP A 56 9.47 1.85 3.66
CA ASP A 56 10.88 2.21 3.55
C ASP A 56 11.74 1.04 4.00
N VAL A 57 12.35 0.30 3.07
CA VAL A 57 13.06 -0.94 3.40
C VAL A 57 14.58 -0.75 3.48
N ALA A 58 15.12 0.26 2.82
CA ALA A 58 16.50 0.69 2.90
C ALA A 58 16.65 2.10 2.28
N ASP A 59 17.78 2.77 2.53
CA ASP A 59 18.06 4.09 1.96
C ASP A 59 17.86 4.11 0.43
N GLY A 60 16.89 4.91 -0.02
CA GLY A 60 16.55 5.04 -1.45
C GLY A 60 15.82 3.84 -2.05
N GLN A 61 15.27 2.95 -1.22
CA GLN A 61 14.55 1.75 -1.65
C GLN A 61 13.26 1.57 -0.85
N VAL A 62 12.17 1.33 -1.57
CA VAL A 62 10.88 1.02 -0.95
C VAL A 62 10.31 -0.31 -1.44
N LEU A 63 9.45 -0.90 -0.62
CA LEU A 63 8.54 -1.96 -1.02
C LEU A 63 7.14 -1.36 -1.17
N ASP A 64 6.64 -1.30 -2.40
CA ASP A 64 5.26 -0.86 -2.70
C ASP A 64 4.32 -2.06 -2.70
N VAL A 65 3.32 -2.03 -1.83
CA VAL A 65 2.35 -3.12 -1.65
C VAL A 65 0.95 -2.59 -1.86
N GLY A 66 0.18 -3.21 -2.75
CA GLY A 66 -1.18 -2.79 -3.04
C GLY A 66 -2.20 -3.89 -2.83
N PHE A 67 -3.40 -3.53 -2.39
CA PHE A 67 -4.61 -4.34 -2.50
C PHE A 67 -5.66 -3.56 -3.28
N PHE A 68 -6.26 -4.19 -4.28
CA PHE A 68 -7.30 -3.58 -5.11
C PHE A 68 -8.53 -4.45 -5.28
N GLU A 69 -9.65 -3.80 -5.51
CA GLU A 69 -10.84 -4.35 -6.14
C GLU A 69 -11.13 -3.62 -7.46
N VAL A 70 -11.62 -4.37 -8.44
CA VAL A 70 -12.02 -3.86 -9.76
C VAL A 70 -13.32 -4.53 -10.18
N SER A 71 -14.32 -3.74 -10.55
CA SER A 71 -15.64 -4.21 -11.00
C SER A 71 -16.29 -5.22 -10.06
N ILE A 72 -16.29 -4.91 -8.75
CA ILE A 72 -16.98 -5.73 -7.73
C ILE A 72 -18.42 -5.23 -7.54
N GLU A 73 -19.40 -6.13 -7.68
CA GLU A 73 -20.83 -5.82 -7.51
C GLU A 73 -21.21 -5.52 -6.04
N ARG A 74 -20.53 -6.15 -5.09
CA ARG A 74 -20.67 -5.92 -3.64
C ARG A 74 -19.32 -5.50 -3.06
N PRO A 75 -18.97 -4.20 -3.14
CA PRO A 75 -17.64 -3.68 -2.80
C PRO A 75 -17.29 -3.97 -1.34
N LEU A 76 -16.00 -4.18 -1.06
CA LEU A 76 -15.52 -4.36 0.31
C LEU A 76 -15.54 -3.06 1.12
N GLY A 77 -15.41 -1.92 0.42
CA GLY A 77 -15.24 -0.60 1.02
C GLY A 77 -13.78 -0.29 1.32
N SER A 78 -13.45 1.01 1.29
CA SER A 78 -12.08 1.52 1.38
C SER A 78 -11.33 1.11 2.63
N GLU A 79 -12.01 1.12 3.79
CA GLU A 79 -11.44 0.69 5.06
C GLU A 79 -10.93 -0.75 4.98
N VAL A 80 -11.73 -1.66 4.41
CA VAL A 80 -11.37 -3.07 4.28
C VAL A 80 -10.27 -3.26 3.24
N VAL A 81 -10.31 -2.52 2.13
CA VAL A 81 -9.28 -2.54 1.10
C VAL A 81 -7.93 -2.09 1.66
N CYS A 82 -7.89 -1.00 2.42
CA CYS A 82 -6.69 -0.53 3.09
C CYS A 82 -6.21 -1.45 4.19
N GLN A 83 -7.10 -2.01 5.00
CA GLN A 83 -6.71 -3.01 6.00
C GLN A 83 -6.01 -4.21 5.33
N LYS A 84 -6.55 -4.70 4.20
CA LYS A 84 -5.93 -5.80 3.45
C LYS A 84 -4.57 -5.42 2.85
N ALA A 85 -4.39 -4.19 2.37
CA ALA A 85 -3.08 -3.72 1.91
C ALA A 85 -2.04 -3.75 3.05
N ASN A 86 -2.41 -3.33 4.26
CA ASN A 86 -1.55 -3.44 5.45
C ASN A 86 -1.26 -4.89 5.84
N ASP A 87 -2.23 -5.78 5.77
CA ASP A 87 -2.03 -7.21 6.06
C ASP A 87 -1.00 -7.82 5.09
N VAL A 88 -1.12 -7.51 3.79
CA VAL A 88 -0.14 -7.94 2.78
C VAL A 88 1.24 -7.34 3.06
N ALA A 89 1.33 -6.05 3.39
CA ALA A 89 2.61 -5.41 3.69
C ALA A 89 3.31 -6.06 4.89
N ASN A 90 2.57 -6.36 5.95
CA ASN A 90 3.09 -7.08 7.10
C ASN A 90 3.56 -8.50 6.73
N ALA A 91 2.80 -9.23 5.92
CA ALA A 91 3.19 -10.57 5.49
C ALA A 91 4.44 -10.56 4.59
N ALA A 92 4.52 -9.59 3.66
CA ALA A 92 5.67 -9.41 2.79
C ALA A 92 6.94 -9.08 3.60
N MET A 93 6.85 -8.11 4.52
CA MET A 93 7.96 -7.74 5.40
C MET A 93 8.37 -8.89 6.32
N THR A 94 7.42 -9.64 6.89
CA THR A 94 7.73 -10.85 7.68
C THR A 94 8.57 -11.84 6.87
N THR A 95 8.19 -12.06 5.61
CA THR A 95 8.91 -12.98 4.72
C THR A 95 10.31 -12.46 4.41
N LEU A 96 10.47 -11.16 4.13
CA LEU A 96 11.77 -10.54 3.85
C LEU A 96 12.71 -10.59 5.05
N LEU A 97 12.19 -10.37 6.27
CA LEU A 97 12.98 -10.37 7.51
C LEU A 97 13.32 -11.78 8.03
N SER A 98 12.58 -12.80 7.60
CA SER A 98 12.78 -14.20 7.99
C SER A 98 13.84 -14.96 7.19
N ARG A 99 14.42 -14.32 6.17
CA ARG A 99 15.47 -14.90 5.31
C ARG A 99 16.85 -14.40 5.72
#